data_AF-A0A3A9KEX3-F1
#
_entry.id   AF-A0A3A9KEX3-F1
#
_cell.length_a   1.000
_cell.length_b   1.000
_cell.length_c   1.000
_cell.angle_alpha   90.00
_cell.angle_beta   90.00
_cell.angle_gamma   90.00
#
_symmetry.space_group_name_H-M   'P 1'
#
loop_
_entity.id
_entity.type
_entity.pdbx_description
1 polymer ?
#
loop_
_entity_poly.entity_id
_entity_poly.type
_entity_poly.pdbx_seq_one_letter_code
_entity_poly.pdbx_strand_id
1 'polypeptide(L)' 'MGVVGLCSVTVQITAIDGVDLLEPVTVFANVEFPAANGFVDIEVLGVPVEVDCPAMDFETTIDVAAIGLVTLLIQAEEV' A
#
# COMPACT_ATOMS: atom_id res chain seq x y z
N MET A 1 23.66 15.99 10.91
CA MET A 1 22.22 15.85 11.19
C MET A 1 21.59 15.44 9.87
N GLY A 2 21.43 14.14 9.63
CA GLY A 2 20.79 13.66 8.42
C GLY A 2 19.28 13.83 8.61
N VAL A 3 18.65 14.64 7.76
CA VAL A 3 17.20 14.56 7.57
C VAL A 3 16.97 13.15 7.05
N VAL A 4 16.40 12.29 7.89
CA VAL A 4 15.90 11.01 7.43
C VAL A 4 14.70 11.38 6.56
N GLY A 5 14.81 11.21 5.24
CA GLY A 5 13.68 11.40 4.33
C GLY A 5 12.50 10.58 4.84
N LEU A 6 11.30 11.12 4.75
CA LEU A 6 10.09 10.38 5.09
C LEU A 6 9.51 9.81 3.81
N CYS A 7 8.86 8.67 3.89
CA CYS A 7 8.12 8.08 2.80
C CYS A 7 6.65 8.01 3.18
N SER A 8 5.81 8.69 2.41
CA SER A 8 4.36 8.66 2.56
C SER A 8 3.77 7.54 1.72
N VAL A 9 3.18 6.54 2.36
CA VAL A 9 2.53 5.40 1.70
C VAL A 9 1.01 5.53 1.77
N THR A 10 0.37 5.36 0.63
CA THR A 10 -1.09 5.30 0.46
C THR A 10 -1.46 3.98 -0.21
N VAL A 11 -2.41 3.26 0.39
CA VAL A 11 -2.92 1.99 -0.13
C VAL A 11 -4.42 2.08 -0.32
N GLN A 12 -4.86 1.72 -1.52
CA GLN A 12 -6.26 1.74 -1.93
C GLN A 12 -6.65 0.38 -2.47
N ILE A 13 -7.85 -0.08 -2.19
CA ILE A 13 -8.43 -1.27 -2.82
C ILE A 13 -9.12 -0.82 -4.09
N THR A 14 -8.75 -1.41 -5.23
CA THR A 14 -9.36 -1.10 -6.54
C THR A 14 -10.30 -2.19 -7.02
N ALA A 15 -10.09 -3.45 -6.63
CA ALA A 15 -10.97 -4.56 -7.01
C ALA A 15 -11.09 -5.62 -5.91
N ILE A 16 -12.20 -6.36 -5.93
CA ILE A 16 -12.46 -7.51 -5.04
C ILE A 16 -13.02 -8.66 -5.89
N ASP A 17 -12.44 -9.85 -5.78
CA ASP A 17 -12.75 -11.06 -6.55
C ASP A 17 -12.77 -10.83 -8.07
N GLY A 18 -11.85 -9.99 -8.56
CA GLY A 18 -11.77 -9.62 -9.96
C GLY A 18 -12.89 -8.69 -10.45
N VAL A 19 -13.69 -8.14 -9.53
CA VAL A 19 -14.68 -7.09 -9.81
C VAL A 19 -14.10 -5.75 -9.39
N ASP A 20 -13.86 -4.87 -10.37
CA ASP A 20 -13.40 -3.50 -10.11
C ASP A 20 -14.46 -2.72 -9.34
N LEU A 21 -14.00 -2.00 -8.31
CA LEU A 21 -14.82 -1.07 -7.56
C LEU A 21 -15.02 0.21 -8.38
N LEU A 22 -16.23 0.78 -8.30
CA LEU A 22 -16.54 2.06 -8.94
C LEU A 22 -15.70 3.21 -8.38
N GLU A 23 -15.37 3.14 -7.10
CA GLU A 23 -14.49 4.08 -6.42
C GLU A 23 -13.49 3.28 -5.58
N PRO A 24 -12.18 3.58 -5.67
CA PRO A 24 -11.18 2.90 -4.87
C PRO A 24 -11.37 3.21 -3.38
N VAL A 25 -11.21 2.19 -2.54
CA VAL A 25 -11.38 2.31 -1.09
C VAL A 25 -10.01 2.47 -0.44
N THR A 26 -9.72 3.65 0.08
CA THR A 26 -8.46 3.91 0.79
C THR A 26 -8.44 3.17 2.13
N VAL A 27 -7.52 2.21 2.27
CA VAL A 27 -7.29 1.47 3.52
C VAL A 27 -6.31 2.24 4.40
N PHE A 28 -5.25 2.75 3.79
CA PHE A 28 -4.22 3.55 4.42
C PHE A 28 -3.96 4.79 3.59
N ALA A 29 -3.89 5.95 4.23
CA ALA A 29 -3.61 7.22 3.58
C ALA A 29 -2.47 7.92 4.31
N ASN A 30 -1.43 8.31 3.57
CA ASN A 30 -0.30 9.09 4.07
C ASN A 30 0.36 8.50 5.33
N VAL A 31 0.62 7.19 5.33
CA VAL A 31 1.35 6.58 6.43
C VAL A 31 2.83 6.86 6.22
N GLU A 32 3.44 7.59 7.15
CA GLU A 32 4.82 8.05 7.04
C GLU A 32 5.80 7.06 7.66
N PHE A 33 6.82 6.69 6.90
CA PHE A 33 7.90 5.80 7.34
C PHE A 33 9.28 6.38 7.06
N PRO A 34 10.32 6.01 7.82
CA PRO A 34 11.68 6.44 7.53
C PRO A 34 12.16 5.84 6.19
N ALA A 35 12.42 6.67 5.19
CA ALA A 35 12.88 6.23 3.85
C ALA A 35 14.25 5.52 3.89
N ALA A 36 15.00 5.64 5.00
CA ALA A 36 16.28 4.98 5.19
C ALA A 36 16.24 3.43 5.09
N ASN A 37 15.06 2.81 5.26
CA ASN A 37 14.91 1.36 5.15
C ASN A 37 14.67 0.87 3.71
N GLY A 38 14.31 1.76 2.77
CA GLY A 38 14.01 1.41 1.36
C GLY A 38 12.65 0.73 1.14
N PHE A 39 12.13 0.00 2.11
CA PHE A 39 10.80 -0.62 2.08
C PHE A 39 10.12 -0.58 3.46
N VAL A 40 8.81 -0.86 3.48
CA VAL A 40 8.01 -1.00 4.69
C VAL A 40 7.00 -2.13 4.57
N ASP A 41 6.87 -2.93 5.63
CA ASP A 41 5.81 -3.91 5.76
C ASP A 41 4.57 -3.29 6.39
N ILE A 42 3.45 -3.32 5.68
CA ILE A 42 2.15 -2.87 6.17
C ILE A 42 1.16 -4.02 6.17
N GLU A 43 0.31 -4.08 7.20
CA GLU A 43 -0.72 -5.12 7.29
C GLU A 43 -2.03 -4.62 6.67
N VAL A 44 -2.37 -5.12 5.49
CA VAL A 44 -3.61 -4.79 4.77
C VAL A 44 -4.59 -5.94 4.97
N LEU A 45 -5.68 -5.69 5.70
CA LEU A 45 -6.74 -6.68 5.97
C LEU A 45 -6.20 -8.00 6.60
N GLY A 46 -5.17 -7.91 7.43
CA GLY A 46 -4.53 -9.05 8.09
C GLY A 46 -3.49 -9.80 7.24
N VAL A 47 -3.19 -9.30 6.04
CA VAL A 47 -2.12 -9.82 5.17
C VAL A 47 -0.96 -8.81 5.17
N PRO A 48 0.28 -9.22 5.50
CA PRO A 48 1.44 -8.36 5.38
C PRO A 48 1.77 -8.11 3.90
N VAL A 49 1.96 -6.85 3.55
CA VAL A 49 2.34 -6.39 2.22
C VAL A 49 3.61 -5.56 2.33
N GLU A 50 4.65 -5.98 1.64
CA GLU A 50 5.89 -5.23 1.51
C GLU A 50 5.69 -4.12 0.48
N VAL A 51 6.00 -2.89 0.88
CA VAL A 51 5.90 -1.70 0.03
C VAL A 51 7.25 -1.05 -0.09
N ASP A 52 7.79 -1.07 -1.31
CA ASP A 52 9.01 -0.35 -1.64
C ASP A 52 8.78 1.16 -1.63
N CYS A 53 9.80 1.91 -1.23
CA CYS A 53 9.83 3.36 -1.32
C CYS A 53 11.03 3.85 -2.15
N PRO A 54 10.82 4.69 -3.19
CA PRO A 54 9.53 5.12 -3.74
C PRO A 54 8.89 4.05 -4.62
N ALA A 55 7.56 4.01 -4.66
CA ALA A 55 6.77 3.16 -5.55
C ALA A 55 5.63 3.97 -6.17
N MET A 56 5.56 4.00 -7.51
CA MET A 56 4.50 4.70 -8.24
C MET A 56 3.50 3.70 -8.78
N ASP A 57 2.23 3.84 -8.38
CA ASP A 57 1.08 3.08 -8.88
C ASP A 57 1.33 1.56 -8.95
N PHE A 58 1.88 1.01 -7.88
CA PHE A 58 2.15 -0.41 -7.78
C PHE A 58 0.86 -1.16 -7.46
N GLU A 59 0.42 -2.01 -8.37
CA GLU A 59 -0.73 -2.89 -8.14
C GLU A 59 -0.29 -4.28 -7.70
N THR A 60 -0.91 -4.78 -6.64
CA THR A 60 -0.71 -6.14 -6.14
C THR A 60 -2.03 -6.77 -5.74
N THR A 61 -2.12 -8.09 -5.78
CA THR A 61 -3.32 -8.81 -5.36
C THR A 61 -3.00 -9.65 -4.13
N ILE A 62 -3.80 -9.50 -3.08
CA ILE A 62 -3.70 -10.29 -1.86
C ILE A 62 -4.94 -11.16 -1.69
N ASP A 63 -4.76 -12.37 -1.17
CA ASP A 63 -5.88 -13.23 -0.80
C ASP A 63 -6.23 -12.99 0.66
N VAL A 64 -7.39 -12.39 0.89
CA VAL A 64 -7.87 -12.04 2.23
C VAL A 64 -8.89 -13.09 2.67
N ALA A 65 -8.56 -13.80 3.75
CA ALA A 65 -9.46 -14.76 4.34
C ALA A 65 -10.84 -14.14 4.61
N ALA A 66 -11.89 -14.79 4.10
CA ALA A 66 -13.30 -14.37 4.16
C ALA A 66 -13.75 -13.23 3.22
N ILE A 67 -12.84 -12.57 2.49
CA ILE A 67 -13.21 -11.57 1.46
C ILE A 67 -12.93 -12.11 0.06
N GLY A 68 -11.83 -12.85 -0.14
CA GLY A 68 -11.39 -13.32 -1.45
C GLY A 68 -10.18 -12.53 -1.97
N LEU A 69 -10.01 -12.48 -3.29
CA LEU A 69 -8.87 -11.81 -3.93
C LEU A 69 -9.08 -10.30 -3.96
N VAL A 70 -8.24 -9.54 -3.30
CA VAL A 70 -8.33 -8.07 -3.23
C VAL A 70 -7.17 -7.46 -4.01
N THR A 71 -7.47 -6.64 -5.00
CA THR A 71 -6.46 -5.85 -5.72
C THR A 71 -6.24 -4.54 -4.99
N LEU A 72 -4.98 -4.29 -4.67
CA LEU A 72 -4.49 -3.10 -4.00
C LEU A 72 -3.70 -2.25 -5.00
N LEU A 73 -3.94 -0.94 -4.97
CA LEU A 73 -3.12 0.08 -5.58
C LEU A 73 -2.33 0.78 -4.48
N ILE A 74 -1.01 0.73 -4.60
CA ILE A 74 -0.06 1.23 -3.61
C ILE A 74 0.75 2.37 -4.23
N GLN A 75 0.84 3.46 -3.49
CA GLN A 75 1.59 4.65 -3.87
C GLN A 75 2.50 5.03 -2.70
N ALA A 76 3.80 5.10 -2.93
CA ALA A 76 4.81 5.46 -1.94
C ALA A 76 5.70 6.59 -2.49
N GLU A 77 5.64 7.76 -1.86
CA GLU A 77 6.39 8.96 -2.28
C GLU A 77 7.32 9.45 -1.17
N GLU A 78 8.57 9.77 -1.52
CA GLU A 78 9.53 10.37 -0.59
C GLU A 78 9.24 11.87 -0.42
N VAL A 79 9.11 12.33 0.83
CA VAL A 79 8.75 13.69 1.28
C VAL A 79 9.83 14.33 2.16
#